data_AF-A0A3G6J016-F1
#
_entry.id   AF-A0A3G6J016-F1
#
_cell.length_a   1.000
_cell.length_b   1.000
_cell.length_c   1.000
_cell.angle_alpha   90.00
_cell.angle_beta   90.00
_cell.angle_gamma   90.00
#
_symmetry.space_group_name_H-M   'P 1'
#
loop_
_entity.id
_entity.type
_entity.pdbx_description
1 polymer ?
#
loop_
_entity_poly.entity_id
_entity_poly.type
_entity_poly.pdbx_seq_one_letter_code
_entity_poly.pdbx_strand_id
1 'polypeptide(L)'
;MVKKNPHHPSQLCVQYYRGITLATARSGGMSIENDQKDQPVPEITRDEVAHLAKLARLALTDEELDHFAEQIDGIIGSVSDVQKVAAQGVEPMSHPHAIHTSMRADEVEQLLTQEQALDQAPKVEQDRFEVPQILGEQD
;
A
#
# COMPACT_ATOMS: atom_id res chain seq x y z
N MET A 1 -28.71 11.48 -38.57
CA MET A 1 -29.54 10.48 -37.87
C MET A 1 -28.64 9.37 -37.33
N VAL A 2 -27.90 9.62 -36.25
CA VAL A 2 -26.92 8.65 -35.71
C VAL A 2 -27.64 7.76 -34.72
N LYS A 3 -27.81 6.48 -35.08
CA LYS A 3 -28.38 5.46 -34.20
C LYS A 3 -27.44 5.26 -33.01
N LYS A 4 -27.88 5.68 -31.82
CA LYS A 4 -27.26 5.29 -30.54
C LYS A 4 -27.34 3.76 -30.44
N ASN A 5 -26.20 3.08 -30.50
CA ASN A 5 -26.13 1.66 -30.20
C ASN A 5 -25.86 1.51 -28.68
N PRO A 6 -26.75 0.90 -27.90
CA PRO A 6 -26.63 0.82 -26.45
C PRO A 6 -26.02 -0.52 -26.05
N HIS A 7 -24.70 -0.67 -26.15
CA HIS A 7 -24.01 -1.81 -25.52
C HIS A 7 -22.77 -1.31 -24.80
N HIS A 8 -22.96 -1.06 -23.51
CA HIS A 8 -21.96 -0.66 -22.54
C HIS A 8 -21.28 -1.92 -21.98
N PRO A 9 -19.96 -2.15 -22.17
CA PRO A 9 -19.24 -3.19 -21.48
C PRO A 9 -18.43 -2.58 -20.32
N SER A 10 -19.10 -1.99 -19.32
CA SER A 10 -18.45 -1.56 -18.06
C SER A 10 -18.65 -2.53 -16.90
N GLN A 11 -19.39 -3.63 -17.10
CA GLN A 11 -19.71 -4.56 -16.01
C GLN A 11 -18.53 -5.43 -15.55
N LEU A 12 -17.38 -5.40 -16.22
CA LEU A 12 -16.24 -6.26 -15.86
C LEU A 12 -15.28 -5.65 -14.83
N CYS A 13 -15.23 -4.31 -14.66
CA CYS A 13 -14.30 -3.69 -13.71
C CYS A 13 -14.86 -3.62 -12.27
N VAL A 14 -16.20 -3.62 -12.11
CA VAL A 14 -16.85 -3.46 -10.78
C VAL A 14 -16.97 -4.80 -10.02
N GLN A 15 -16.71 -5.95 -10.66
CA GLN A 15 -16.82 -7.26 -9.99
C GLN A 15 -15.67 -7.57 -9.03
N TYR A 16 -14.57 -6.80 -9.07
CA TYR A 16 -13.42 -7.08 -8.19
C TYR A 16 -13.60 -6.57 -6.75
N TYR A 17 -14.59 -5.74 -6.46
CA TYR A 17 -14.90 -5.24 -5.11
C TYR A 17 -16.15 -5.90 -4.47
N ARG A 18 -16.59 -7.05 -4.98
CA ARG A 18 -17.77 -7.77 -4.47
C ARG A 18 -17.51 -8.72 -3.29
N GLY A 19 -16.47 -8.43 -2.50
CA GLY A 19 -16.17 -9.14 -1.25
C GLY A 19 -16.47 -8.34 0.03
N ILE A 20 -16.66 -7.02 -0.06
CA ILE A 20 -16.95 -6.19 1.11
C ILE A 20 -18.46 -6.10 1.25
N THR A 21 -19.04 -7.17 1.78
CA THR A 21 -20.43 -7.19 2.20
C THR A 21 -20.64 -6.06 3.20
N LEU A 22 -21.53 -5.12 2.85
CA LEU A 22 -22.11 -4.12 3.76
C LEU A 22 -22.68 -4.85 4.98
N ALA A 23 -21.88 -4.96 6.04
CA ALA A 23 -22.37 -5.27 7.36
C ALA A 23 -23.28 -4.10 7.77
N THR A 24 -24.58 -4.37 7.75
CA THR A 24 -25.60 -3.47 8.26
C THR A 24 -25.20 -3.10 9.70
N ALA A 25 -25.03 -1.82 9.97
CA ALA A 25 -24.69 -1.30 11.28
C ALA A 25 -25.77 -1.72 12.30
N ARG A 26 -25.54 -2.85 12.97
CA ARG A 26 -26.18 -3.17 14.24
C ARG A 26 -25.44 -2.37 15.29
N SER A 27 -26.19 -1.55 16.01
CA SER A 27 -25.81 -0.92 17.27
C SER A 27 -25.31 -1.99 18.25
N GLY A 28 -24.01 -2.23 18.26
CA GLY A 28 -23.32 -3.10 19.19
C GLY A 28 -21.86 -2.72 19.11
N GLY A 29 -21.31 -2.14 20.17
CA GLY A 29 -19.94 -1.67 20.22
C GLY A 29 -18.99 -2.79 19.82
N MET A 30 -18.34 -2.62 18.67
CA MET A 30 -17.21 -3.45 18.28
C MET A 30 -16.00 -2.85 18.99
N SER A 31 -15.73 -3.31 20.22
CA SER A 31 -14.47 -3.01 20.88
C SER A 31 -13.37 -3.53 19.96
N ILE A 32 -12.58 -2.63 19.37
CA ILE A 32 -11.28 -3.00 18.82
C ILE A 32 -10.41 -3.22 20.06
N GLU A 33 -10.52 -4.40 20.68
CA GLU A 33 -9.59 -4.84 21.71
C GLU A 33 -8.26 -5.06 21.01
N ASN A 34 -7.34 -4.11 21.20
CA ASN A 34 -5.96 -4.28 20.78
C ASN A 34 -5.32 -5.33 21.70
N ASP A 35 -5.47 -6.60 21.33
CA ASP A 35 -4.96 -7.81 22.01
C ASP A 35 -3.41 -7.90 22.01
N GLN A 36 -2.73 -6.91 21.41
CA GLN A 36 -1.27 -6.86 21.31
C GLN A 36 -0.58 -6.09 22.44
N LYS A 37 -1.28 -5.76 23.54
CA LYS A 37 -0.71 -4.91 24.61
C LYS A 37 0.49 -5.47 25.38
N ASP A 38 0.76 -6.77 25.25
CA ASP A 38 1.82 -7.47 26.01
C ASP A 38 2.83 -8.23 25.11
N GLN A 39 2.83 -8.01 23.79
CA GLN A 39 3.89 -8.58 22.95
C GLN A 39 5.19 -7.82 23.25
N PRO A 40 6.26 -8.47 23.77
CA PRO A 40 7.55 -7.82 23.84
C PRO A 40 7.92 -7.40 22.42
N VAL A 41 8.33 -6.15 22.25
CA VAL A 41 8.74 -5.65 20.94
C VAL A 41 9.85 -6.57 20.45
N PRO A 42 9.67 -7.32 19.35
CA PRO A 42 10.70 -8.23 18.88
C PRO A 42 11.96 -7.41 18.61
N GLU A 43 13.08 -7.86 19.19
CA GLU A 43 14.40 -7.30 18.93
C GLU A 43 14.66 -7.45 17.44
N ILE A 44 14.98 -6.35 16.76
CA ILE A 44 15.11 -6.38 15.30
C ILE A 44 16.39 -7.10 14.92
N THR A 45 16.23 -8.32 14.44
CA THR A 45 17.37 -9.15 14.04
C THR A 45 17.81 -8.81 12.62
N ARG A 46 19.06 -9.16 12.29
CA ARG A 46 19.61 -9.08 10.94
C ARG A 46 18.72 -9.75 9.89
N ASP A 47 18.15 -10.91 10.22
CA ASP A 47 17.27 -11.67 9.31
C ASP A 47 15.94 -10.94 9.08
N GLU A 48 15.41 -10.25 10.09
CA GLU A 48 14.23 -9.41 9.95
C GLU A 48 14.52 -8.17 9.08
N VAL A 49 15.70 -7.57 9.20
CA VAL A 49 16.13 -6.49 8.30
C VAL A 49 16.26 -6.98 6.87
N ALA A 50 16.84 -8.17 6.65
CA ALA A 50 16.92 -8.77 5.32
C ALA A 50 15.52 -9.05 4.74
N HIS A 51 14.59 -9.52 5.58
CA HIS A 51 13.20 -9.71 5.18
C HIS A 51 12.52 -8.39 4.79
N LEU A 52 12.69 -7.35 5.61
CA LEU A 52 12.16 -6.00 5.35
C LEU A 52 12.75 -5.41 4.06
N ALA A 53 14.06 -5.57 3.83
CA ALA A 53 14.73 -5.12 2.62
C ALA A 53 14.14 -5.78 1.37
N LYS A 54 13.86 -7.09 1.44
CA LYS A 54 13.19 -7.82 0.36
C LYS A 54 11.79 -7.27 0.07
N LEU A 55 10.99 -6.96 1.10
CA LEU A 55 9.67 -6.36 0.94
C LEU A 55 9.74 -4.95 0.33
N ALA A 56 10.74 -4.17 0.75
CA ALA A 56 11.00 -2.82 0.25
C ALA A 56 11.73 -2.78 -1.10
N ARG A 57 12.12 -3.94 -1.65
CA ARG A 57 12.95 -4.07 -2.87
C ARG A 57 14.29 -3.33 -2.78
N LEU A 58 14.91 -3.34 -1.60
CA LEU A 58 16.23 -2.80 -1.35
C LEU A 58 17.26 -3.93 -1.40
N ALA A 59 18.30 -3.75 -2.23
CA ALA A 59 19.48 -4.60 -2.21
C ALA A 59 20.45 -4.03 -1.17
N LEU A 60 20.70 -4.77 -0.10
CA LEU A 60 21.60 -4.38 0.98
C LEU A 60 22.80 -5.31 1.02
N THR A 61 23.96 -4.75 1.33
CA THR A 61 25.19 -5.48 1.62
C THR A 61 25.14 -6.11 3.02
N ASP A 62 26.02 -7.07 3.28
CA ASP A 62 26.07 -7.74 4.58
C ASP A 62 26.40 -6.77 5.72
N GLU A 63 27.25 -5.78 5.46
CA GLU A 63 27.62 -4.73 6.40
C GLU A 63 26.46 -3.76 6.66
N GLU A 64 25.67 -3.43 5.63
CA GLU A 64 24.47 -2.57 5.78
C GLU A 64 23.38 -3.27 6.57
N LEU A 65 23.23 -4.60 6.44
CA LEU A 65 22.28 -5.38 7.24
C LEU A 65 22.59 -5.28 8.73
N ASP A 66 23.87 -5.44 9.11
CA ASP A 66 24.30 -5.35 10.50
C ASP A 66 24.10 -3.93 11.05
N HIS A 67 24.46 -2.92 10.24
CA HIS A 67 24.30 -1.52 10.64
C HIS A 67 22.83 -1.12 10.81
N PHE A 68 21.95 -1.54 9.89
CA PHE A 68 20.54 -1.20 9.96
C PHE A 68 19.79 -1.96 11.04
N ALA A 69 20.22 -3.17 11.43
CA ALA A 69 19.65 -3.86 12.58
C ALA A 69 19.77 -2.99 13.86
N GLU A 70 20.98 -2.47 14.14
CA GLU A 70 21.20 -1.59 15.30
C GLU A 70 20.39 -0.28 15.22
N GLN A 71 20.34 0.34 14.05
CA GLN A 71 19.61 1.60 13.88
C GLN A 71 18.10 1.44 14.00
N ILE A 72 17.53 0.39 13.39
CA ILE A 72 16.09 0.13 13.43
C ILE A 72 15.68 -0.26 14.85
N ASP A 73 16.49 -1.03 15.57
CA ASP A 73 16.24 -1.34 16.98
C ASP A 73 16.16 -0.07 17.84
N GLY A 74 17.09 0.87 17.66
CA GLY A 74 17.07 2.17 18.33
C GLY A 74 15.83 3.03 18.00
N ILE A 75 15.37 3.00 16.75
CA ILE A 75 14.14 3.69 16.33
C ILE A 75 12.92 3.07 16.99
N ILE A 76 12.82 1.75 17.02
CA ILE A 76 11.70 1.03 17.63
C ILE A 76 11.67 1.24 19.15
N GLY A 77 12.84 1.27 19.79
CA GLY A 77 12.97 1.68 21.20
C GLY A 77 12.36 3.06 21.43
N SER A 78 12.67 4.03 20.56
CA SER A 78 12.11 5.38 20.64
C SER A 78 10.58 5.42 20.42
N VAL A 79 10.06 4.63 19.48
CA VAL A 79 8.61 4.54 19.20
C VAL A 79 7.86 3.89 20.37
N SER A 80 8.50 3.00 21.13
CA SER A 80 7.91 2.35 22.29
C SER A 80 7.51 3.33 23.39
N ASP A 81 8.18 4.49 23.49
CA ASP A 81 7.78 5.55 24.41
C ASP A 81 6.42 6.17 24.05
N VAL A 82 6.09 6.27 22.76
CA VAL A 82 4.79 6.76 22.29
C VAL A 82 3.66 5.81 22.72
N GLN A 83 3.93 4.49 22.72
CA GLN A 83 2.94 3.48 23.13
C GLN A 83 2.54 3.60 24.60
N LYS A 84 3.42 4.10 25.47
CA LYS A 84 3.13 4.33 26.90
C LYS A 84 2.06 5.40 27.13
N VAL A 85 1.93 6.33 26.19
CA VAL A 85 0.97 7.45 26.26
C VAL A 85 -0.33 7.13 25.50
N ALA A 86 -0.28 6.18 24.55
CA ALA A 86 -1.44 5.75 23.78
C ALA A 86 -2.49 5.08 24.69
N ALA A 87 -3.64 5.74 24.88
CA ALA A 87 -4.70 5.28 25.77
C ALA A 87 -5.69 4.35 25.06
N GLN A 88 -6.24 3.38 25.82
CA GLN A 88 -7.40 2.59 25.38
C GLN A 88 -8.60 3.51 25.19
N GLY A 89 -9.22 3.48 24.01
CA GLY A 89 -10.41 4.28 23.68
C GLY A 89 -10.13 5.58 22.91
N VAL A 90 -8.88 5.84 22.50
CA VAL A 90 -8.60 6.88 21.50
C VAL A 90 -8.84 6.28 20.12
N GLU A 91 -9.84 6.81 19.41
CA GLU A 91 -10.10 6.42 18.02
C GLU A 91 -8.91 6.80 17.13
N PRO A 92 -8.38 5.88 16.29
CA PRO A 92 -7.30 6.19 15.37
C PRO A 92 -7.66 7.32 14.40
N MET A 93 -6.76 8.28 14.25
CA MET A 93 -6.96 9.41 13.33
C MET A 93 -6.26 9.12 11.99
N SER A 94 -7.03 8.73 10.97
CA SER A 94 -6.48 8.50 9.62
C SER A 94 -6.17 9.80 8.85
N HIS A 95 -6.96 10.85 9.08
CA HIS A 95 -6.79 12.15 8.44
C HIS A 95 -6.92 13.27 9.48
N PRO A 96 -6.10 14.33 9.41
CA PRO A 96 -6.15 15.45 10.35
C PRO A 96 -7.41 16.32 10.19
N HIS A 97 -8.14 16.15 9.08
CA HIS A 97 -9.38 16.85 8.77
C HIS A 97 -10.45 15.86 8.31
N ALA A 98 -11.72 16.26 8.43
CA ALA A 98 -12.82 15.47 7.90
C ALA A 98 -12.71 15.40 6.36
N ILE A 99 -12.51 14.19 5.84
CA ILE A 99 -12.53 13.92 4.39
C ILE A 99 -13.83 13.20 4.07
N HIS A 100 -14.53 13.70 3.05
CA HIS A 100 -15.65 13.01 2.45
C HIS A 100 -15.18 12.37 1.14
N THR A 101 -15.53 11.10 0.94
CA THR A 101 -15.25 10.42 -0.33
C THR A 101 -16.03 11.10 -1.44
N SER A 102 -15.32 11.77 -2.35
CA SER A 102 -15.91 12.28 -3.59
C SER A 102 -15.68 11.28 -4.71
N MET A 103 -16.70 11.14 -5.55
CA MET A 103 -16.60 10.35 -6.77
C MET A 103 -16.20 11.27 -7.92
N ARG A 104 -15.28 10.81 -8.76
CA ARG A 104 -14.99 11.44 -10.05
C ARG A 104 -16.13 11.13 -11.03
N ALA A 105 -16.52 12.10 -11.85
CA ALA A 105 -17.47 11.87 -12.95
C ALA A 105 -16.88 10.90 -13.99
N ASP A 106 -17.73 10.05 -14.56
CA ASP A 106 -17.34 9.11 -15.62
C ASP A 106 -17.37 9.81 -16.99
N GLU A 107 -16.44 10.74 -17.18
CA GLU A 107 -16.30 11.50 -18.42
C GLU A 107 -14.90 11.27 -19.02
N VAL A 108 -14.84 11.32 -20.36
CA VAL A 108 -13.58 11.15 -21.10
C VAL A 108 -12.82 12.47 -21.07
N GLU A 109 -11.60 12.43 -20.55
CA GLU A 109 -10.69 13.57 -20.50
C GLU A 109 -9.51 13.33 -21.46
N GLN A 110 -8.84 14.41 -21.85
CA GLN A 110 -7.60 14.31 -22.61
C GLN A 110 -6.48 13.83 -21.69
N LEU A 111 -5.92 12.66 -22.00
CA LEU A 111 -4.81 12.05 -21.27
C LEU A 111 -3.47 12.43 -21.91
N LEU A 112 -2.38 12.00 -21.28
CA LEU A 112 -1.03 12.12 -21.83
C LEU A 112 -0.95 11.46 -23.21
N THR A 113 -0.19 12.07 -24.12
CA THR A 113 0.22 11.39 -25.36
C THR A 113 1.21 10.26 -25.04
N GLN A 114 1.38 9.32 -25.97
CA GLN A 114 2.36 8.24 -25.80
C GLN A 114 3.78 8.77 -25.62
N GLU A 115 4.15 9.80 -26.38
CA GLU A 115 5.44 10.49 -26.25
C GLU A 115 5.61 11.11 -24.85
N GLN A 116 4.59 11.81 -24.35
CA GLN A 116 4.59 12.40 -23.01
C GLN A 116 4.65 11.35 -21.90
N ALA A 117 4.07 10.18 -22.10
CA ALA A 117 4.11 9.11 -21.11
C ALA A 117 5.47 8.41 -21.03
N LEU A 118 6.28 8.47 -22.09
CA LEU A 118 7.55 7.76 -22.22
C LEU A 118 8.79 8.68 -22.10
N ASP A 119 8.59 9.98 -21.95
CA ASP A 119 9.67 10.98 -21.97
C ASP A 119 10.72 10.77 -20.86
N GLN A 120 10.30 10.26 -19.69
CA GLN A 120 11.15 9.92 -18.55
C GLN A 120 11.44 8.41 -18.44
N ALA A 121 11.04 7.61 -19.43
CA ALA A 121 11.28 6.17 -19.39
C ALA A 121 12.79 5.88 -19.53
N PRO A 122 13.42 5.11 -18.61
CA PRO A 122 14.84 4.77 -18.70
C PRO A 122 15.21 4.03 -19.99
N LYS A 123 14.28 3.22 -20.51
CA LYS A 123 14.39 2.50 -21.78
C LYS A 123 13.03 2.36 -22.45
N VAL A 124 13.02 2.50 -23.76
CA VAL A 124 11.83 2.41 -24.60
C VAL A 124 12.10 1.48 -25.78
N GLU A 125 11.21 0.54 -26.02
CA GLU A 125 11.23 -0.32 -27.20
C GLU A 125 9.82 -0.36 -27.81
N GLN A 126 9.73 -0.11 -29.12
CA GLN A 126 8.44 -0.13 -29.86
C GLN A 126 7.32 0.64 -29.14
N ASP A 127 7.64 1.87 -28.75
CA ASP A 127 6.75 2.80 -28.04
C ASP A 127 6.14 2.25 -26.73
N ARG A 128 6.92 1.43 -26.00
CA ARG A 128 6.57 0.81 -24.72
C ARG A 128 7.75 0.87 -23.76
N PHE A 129 7.47 0.78 -22.46
CA PHE A 129 8.51 0.60 -21.44
C PHE A 129 9.18 -0.77 -21.63
N GLU A 130 10.50 -0.78 -21.80
CA GLU A 130 11.29 -2.00 -21.81
C GLU A 130 11.55 -2.43 -20.37
N VAL A 131 11.20 -3.67 -20.02
CA VAL A 131 11.51 -4.28 -18.72
C VAL A 131 12.14 -5.66 -18.92
N PRO A 132 13.05 -6.10 -18.05
CA PRO A 132 13.55 -7.47 -18.07
C PRO A 132 12.40 -8.47 -17.96
N GLN A 133 12.41 -9.49 -18.81
CA GLN A 133 11.41 -10.54 -18.78
C GLN A 133 11.64 -11.45 -17.56
N ILE A 134 10.59 -11.65 -16.75
CA ILE A 134 10.62 -12.58 -15.61
C ILE A 134 10.10 -13.96 -16.04
N LEU A 135 10.93 -14.77 -16.69
CA LEU A 135 10.67 -16.22 -16.80
C LEU A 135 11.42 -16.91 -15.66
N GLY A 136 10.68 -17.62 -14.80
CA GLY A 136 11.19 -18.07 -13.51
C GLY A 136 12.26 -19.17 -13.58
N GLU A 137 13.33 -18.96 -12.82
CA GLU A 137 13.77 -19.85 -11.73
C GLU A 137 14.50 -18.97 -10.70
N GLN A 138 14.23 -19.23 -9.43
CA GLN A 138 14.82 -18.53 -8.29
C GLN A 138 16.21 -19.10 -8.05
N ASP A 139 17.22 -18.24 -8.01
CA ASP A 139 18.43 -18.44 -7.20
C ASP A 139 18.61 -17.20 -6.31
#